data_AF-A0A4S9Y7M6-F1
#
_entry.id   AF-A0A4S9Y7M6-F1
#
_cell.length_a   1.000
_cell.length_b   1.000
_cell.length_c   1.000
_cell.angle_alpha   90.00
_cell.angle_beta   90.00
_cell.angle_gamma   90.00
#
_symmetry.space_group_name_H-M   'P 1'
#
loop_
_entity.id
_entity.type
_entity.pdbx_description
1 polymer ?
#
loop_
_entity_poly.entity_id
_entity_poly.type
_entity_poly.pdbx_seq_one_letter_code
_entity_poly.pdbx_strand_id
1 'polypeptide(L)'
;MEPLHLPNLEEKTLAIFDSLASQEKIFYEEAPSELITINGFDFQFIIAGILNKKPILPANAPSRKKAGGPFINPNPEEIITELGFTHRLLVNKWGIFRPMTVVPTTHYALQTDDLDMSDINAAWSVLKAFETPSLIIYNCGVNAGSSQRSQITRN
;
A
#
# COMPACT_ATOMS: atom_id res chain seq x y z
N MET A 1 3.91 -3.01 -23.09
CA MET A 1 4.57 -4.02 -22.25
C MET A 1 3.50 -5.00 -21.84
N GLU A 2 3.76 -6.30 -21.94
CA GLU A 2 2.77 -7.30 -21.52
C GLU A 2 2.68 -7.33 -19.99
N PRO A 3 1.49 -7.19 -19.41
CA PRO A 3 1.30 -7.32 -17.96
C PRO A 3 1.78 -8.68 -17.45
N LEU A 4 2.20 -8.72 -16.19
CA LEU A 4 2.54 -9.98 -15.54
C LEU A 4 1.30 -10.88 -15.47
N HIS A 5 1.50 -12.18 -15.72
CA HIS A 5 0.44 -13.17 -15.52
C HIS A 5 0.33 -13.50 -14.02
N LEU A 6 -0.75 -13.03 -13.39
CA LEU A 6 -1.00 -13.15 -11.95
C LEU A 6 -2.36 -13.85 -11.72
N PRO A 7 -2.45 -15.17 -11.92
CA PRO A 7 -3.72 -15.90 -11.81
C PRO A 7 -4.25 -15.87 -10.37
N ASN A 8 -5.55 -15.67 -10.22
CA ASN A 8 -6.29 -15.67 -8.94
C ASN A 8 -5.72 -14.69 -7.90
N LEU A 9 -5.10 -13.58 -8.36
CA LEU A 9 -4.42 -12.64 -7.48
C LEU A 9 -5.37 -12.02 -6.44
N GLU A 10 -6.57 -11.63 -6.87
CA GLU A 10 -7.56 -11.01 -5.98
C GLU A 10 -8.03 -11.98 -4.89
N GLU A 11 -8.43 -13.20 -5.27
CA GLU A 11 -8.84 -14.25 -4.32
C GLU A 11 -7.73 -14.55 -3.30
N LYS A 12 -6.49 -14.73 -3.78
CA LYS A 12 -5.32 -14.94 -2.91
C LYS A 12 -5.10 -13.76 -1.97
N THR A 13 -5.21 -12.54 -2.48
CA THR A 13 -5.03 -11.32 -1.69
C THR A 13 -6.08 -11.22 -0.58
N LEU A 14 -7.34 -11.46 -0.91
CA LEU A 14 -8.45 -11.47 0.03
C LEU A 14 -8.25 -12.52 1.13
N ALA A 15 -7.88 -13.75 0.76
CA ALA A 15 -7.64 -14.83 1.71
C ALA A 15 -6.51 -14.52 2.70
N ILE A 16 -5.39 -13.97 2.21
CA ILE A 16 -4.26 -13.54 3.07
C ILE A 16 -4.70 -12.38 3.97
N PHE A 17 -5.37 -11.37 3.41
CA PHE A 17 -5.83 -10.20 4.14
C PHE A 17 -6.76 -10.58 5.31
N ASP A 18 -7.77 -11.41 5.05
CA ASP A 18 -8.74 -11.85 6.06
C ASP A 18 -8.10 -12.70 7.15
N SER A 19 -7.20 -13.61 6.75
CA SER A 19 -6.46 -14.46 7.68
C SER A 19 -5.61 -13.61 8.63
N LEU A 20 -4.91 -12.60 8.13
CA LEU A 20 -4.10 -11.70 8.95
C LEU A 20 -4.95 -10.77 9.82
N ALA A 21 -6.09 -10.28 9.30
CA ALA A 21 -7.00 -9.42 10.05
C ALA A 21 -7.64 -10.17 11.22
N SER A 22 -8.12 -11.40 11.00
CA SER A 22 -8.71 -12.26 12.06
C SER A 22 -7.71 -12.66 13.15
N GLN A 23 -6.41 -12.66 12.83
CA GLN A 23 -5.32 -12.89 13.77
C GLN A 23 -4.79 -11.59 14.40
N GLU A 24 -5.40 -10.44 14.12
CA GLU A 24 -4.96 -9.11 14.56
C GLU A 24 -3.50 -8.77 14.16
N LYS A 25 -2.98 -9.41 13.10
CA LYS A 25 -1.64 -9.16 12.56
C LYS A 25 -1.61 -7.93 11.65
N ILE A 26 -2.73 -7.67 10.98
CA ILE A 26 -3.05 -6.39 10.34
C ILE A 26 -4.30 -5.79 11.00
N PHE A 27 -4.44 -4.47 10.88
CA PHE A 27 -5.53 -3.73 11.49
C PHE A 27 -6.47 -3.24 10.41
N TYR A 28 -7.67 -3.81 10.41
CA TYR A 28 -8.78 -3.48 9.53
C TYR A 28 -10.08 -3.62 10.32
N GLU A 29 -10.99 -2.68 10.10
CA GLU A 29 -12.39 -2.80 10.49
C GLU A 29 -13.23 -2.20 9.36
N GLU A 30 -14.41 -2.75 9.13
CA GLU A 30 -15.35 -2.13 8.20
C GLU A 30 -15.77 -0.77 8.76
N ALA A 31 -15.43 0.29 8.03
CA ALA A 31 -15.68 1.66 8.46
C ALA A 31 -16.99 2.17 7.87
N PRO A 32 -17.85 2.86 8.65
CA PRO A 32 -19.02 3.52 8.09
C PRO A 32 -18.58 4.58 7.09
N SER A 33 -19.32 4.69 5.99
CA SER A 33 -19.08 5.68 4.95
C SER A 33 -20.37 6.34 4.46
N GLU A 34 -20.23 7.58 4.01
CA GLU A 34 -21.32 8.38 3.43
C GLU A 34 -20.88 8.95 2.10
N LEU A 35 -21.74 8.83 1.08
CA LEU A 35 -21.54 9.42 -0.24
C LEU A 35 -22.41 10.67 -0.35
N ILE A 36 -21.78 11.82 -0.64
CA ILE A 36 -22.46 13.11 -0.78
C ILE A 36 -22.08 13.73 -2.12
N THR A 37 -23.08 14.13 -2.90
CA THR A 37 -22.87 14.87 -4.15
C THR A 37 -22.97 16.38 -3.88
N ILE A 38 -21.90 17.12 -4.17
CA ILE A 38 -21.83 18.58 -4.03
C ILE A 38 -21.43 19.17 -5.37
N ASN A 39 -22.28 20.03 -5.94
CA ASN A 39 -22.02 20.70 -7.23
C ASN A 39 -21.63 19.74 -8.37
N GLY A 40 -22.21 18.54 -8.39
CA GLY A 40 -21.94 17.51 -9.41
C GLY A 40 -20.70 16.66 -9.17
N PHE A 41 -20.03 16.80 -8.03
CA PHE A 41 -18.93 15.94 -7.61
C PHE A 41 -19.36 15.02 -6.47
N ASP A 42 -19.01 13.75 -6.59
CA ASP A 42 -19.26 12.75 -5.55
C ASP A 42 -18.08 12.70 -4.57
N PHE A 43 -18.39 12.85 -3.29
CA PHE A 43 -17.44 12.75 -2.18
C PHE A 43 -17.81 11.56 -1.30
N GLN A 44 -16.85 10.67 -1.05
CA GLN A 44 -17.00 9.60 -0.08
C GLN A 44 -16.26 9.99 1.21
N PHE A 45 -16.99 10.10 2.31
CA PHE A 45 -16.44 10.29 3.65
C PHE A 45 -16.41 8.95 4.36
N ILE A 46 -15.24 8.56 4.88
CA ILE A 46 -15.04 7.28 5.58
C ILE A 46 -14.52 7.56 6.98
N ILE A 47 -15.21 7.06 8.00
CA ILE A 47 -14.81 7.24 9.40
C ILE A 47 -14.02 6.01 9.88
N ALA A 48 -12.72 6.01 9.63
CA ALA A 48 -11.83 4.88 9.95
C ALA A 48 -11.28 4.97 11.38
N GLY A 49 -12.06 4.53 12.38
CA GLY A 49 -11.70 4.55 13.80
C GLY A 49 -10.41 3.77 14.11
N ILE A 50 -10.15 2.69 13.39
CA ILE A 50 -8.98 1.82 13.52
C ILE A 50 -7.66 2.59 13.42
N LEU A 51 -7.62 3.68 12.66
CA LEU A 51 -6.42 4.49 12.48
C LEU A 51 -6.00 5.23 13.75
N ASN A 52 -6.88 5.39 14.74
CA ASN A 52 -6.52 5.96 16.03
C ASN A 52 -5.49 5.09 16.79
N LYS A 53 -5.42 3.80 16.47
CA LYS A 53 -4.41 2.88 17.04
C LYS A 53 -3.07 2.95 16.30
N LYS A 54 -3.00 3.60 15.14
CA LYS A 54 -1.78 3.67 14.34
C LYS A 54 -0.73 4.52 15.05
N PRO A 55 0.50 4.03 15.25
CA PRO A 55 1.56 4.83 15.84
C PRO A 55 1.90 6.01 14.92
N ILE A 56 1.69 7.24 15.40
CA ILE A 56 2.03 8.46 14.67
C ILE A 56 3.45 8.88 15.04
N LEU A 57 4.40 8.69 14.13
CA LEU A 57 5.70 9.33 14.27
C LEU A 57 5.56 10.83 13.93
N PRO A 58 6.09 11.78 14.72
CA PRO A 58 6.11 13.19 14.36
C PRO A 58 6.85 13.45 13.03
N ALA A 59 6.44 14.48 12.28
CA ALA A 59 7.05 14.84 10.98
C ALA A 59 8.57 15.02 11.02
N ASN A 60 9.07 15.55 12.14
CA ASN A 60 10.48 15.84 12.37
C ASN A 60 11.21 14.76 13.16
N ALA A 61 10.57 13.62 13.44
CA ALA A 61 11.16 12.56 14.25
C ALA A 61 12.46 12.05 13.58
N PRO A 62 13.59 11.99 14.30
CA PRO A 62 14.86 11.49 13.77
C PRO A 62 14.76 10.05 13.25
N SER A 63 13.85 9.24 13.80
CA SER A 63 13.55 7.88 13.35
C SER A 63 13.00 7.81 11.93
N ARG A 64 12.38 8.88 11.40
CA ARG A 64 11.98 8.97 9.98
C ARG A 64 13.16 9.16 9.02
N LYS A 65 14.36 9.45 9.54
CA LYS A 65 15.60 9.58 8.75
C LYS A 65 16.48 8.32 8.80
N LYS A 66 16.09 7.29 9.58
CA LYS A 66 16.88 6.06 9.70
C LYS A 66 16.64 5.16 8.49
N ALA A 67 17.72 4.60 7.98
CA ALA A 67 17.68 3.44 7.11
C ALA A 67 16.88 2.31 7.78
N GLY A 68 15.89 1.73 7.10
CA GLY A 68 15.09 0.64 7.69
C GLY A 68 13.56 0.80 7.62
N GLY A 69 13.01 1.47 6.60
CA GLY A 69 11.55 1.49 6.39
C GLY A 69 10.92 0.09 6.37
N PRO A 70 9.64 -0.07 6.75
CA PRO A 70 8.96 -1.36 6.91
C PRO A 70 8.97 -2.27 5.67
N PHE A 71 9.28 -1.72 4.49
CA PHE A 71 9.28 -2.47 3.23
C PHE A 71 10.64 -3.09 2.86
N ILE A 72 11.71 -2.78 3.60
CA ILE A 72 13.04 -3.36 3.33
C ILE A 72 13.06 -4.83 3.72
N ASN A 73 12.55 -5.15 4.91
CA ASN A 73 12.38 -6.51 5.41
C ASN A 73 10.93 -6.66 5.90
N PRO A 74 9.95 -6.74 4.98
CA PRO A 74 8.56 -6.91 5.38
C PRO A 74 8.37 -8.25 6.06
N ASN A 75 7.33 -8.36 6.90
CA ASN A 75 6.94 -9.65 7.45
C ASN A 75 6.60 -10.61 6.28
N PRO A 76 7.21 -11.81 6.18
CA PRO A 76 6.94 -12.74 5.08
C PRO A 76 5.46 -13.10 4.95
N GLU A 77 4.70 -13.10 6.05
CA GLU A 77 3.26 -13.37 6.02
C GLU A 77 2.46 -12.26 5.33
N GLU A 78 2.97 -11.02 5.30
CA GLU A 78 2.33 -9.88 4.65
C GLU A 78 2.57 -9.86 3.13
N ILE A 79 3.47 -10.71 2.62
CA ILE A 79 3.82 -10.79 1.19
C ILE A 79 2.79 -11.64 0.44
N ILE A 80 2.12 -11.04 -0.54
CA ILE A 80 1.16 -11.74 -1.40
C ILE A 80 1.90 -12.40 -2.57
N THR A 81 2.75 -11.64 -3.27
CA THR A 81 3.55 -12.13 -4.40
C THR A 81 4.65 -11.14 -4.76
N GLU A 82 5.71 -11.63 -5.41
CA GLU A 82 6.65 -10.77 -6.14
C GLU A 82 6.01 -10.31 -7.47
N LEU A 83 6.37 -9.12 -7.93
CA LEU A 83 5.92 -8.50 -9.18
C LEU A 83 7.14 -8.29 -10.08
N GLY A 84 7.53 -9.35 -10.78
CA GLY A 84 8.79 -9.39 -11.52
C GLY A 84 9.99 -9.39 -10.59
N PHE A 85 11.06 -8.68 -10.97
CA PHE A 85 12.31 -8.61 -10.20
C PHE A 85 12.43 -7.36 -9.33
N THR A 86 11.60 -6.33 -9.58
CA THR A 86 11.78 -4.99 -9.00
C THR A 86 10.78 -4.64 -7.92
N HIS A 87 9.65 -5.34 -7.85
CA HIS A 87 8.54 -5.01 -6.96
C HIS A 87 7.97 -6.24 -6.25
N ARG A 88 7.18 -5.99 -5.22
CA ARG A 88 6.31 -6.99 -4.59
C ARG A 88 4.98 -6.38 -4.19
N LEU A 89 3.98 -7.23 -4.00
CA LEU A 89 2.67 -6.85 -3.49
C LEU A 89 2.54 -7.31 -2.03
N LEU A 90 2.24 -6.38 -1.14
CA LEU A 90 2.00 -6.65 0.29
C LEU A 90 0.58 -6.24 0.68
N VAL A 91 0.02 -6.86 1.71
CA VAL A 91 -1.14 -6.28 2.41
C VAL A 91 -0.70 -5.03 3.18
N ASN A 92 -1.59 -4.04 3.28
CA ASN A 92 -1.36 -2.88 4.12
C ASN A 92 -1.71 -3.21 5.58
N LYS A 93 -0.74 -3.05 6.48
CA LYS A 93 -0.92 -3.29 7.92
C LYS A 93 -2.00 -2.43 8.58
N TRP A 94 -2.30 -1.25 8.03
CA TRP A 94 -3.31 -0.33 8.53
C TRP A 94 -4.29 0.00 7.40
N GLY A 95 -5.13 -0.98 7.05
CA GLY A 95 -6.05 -0.92 5.92
C GLY A 95 -7.37 -0.26 6.28
N ILE A 96 -7.88 0.59 5.38
CA ILE A 96 -9.26 1.13 5.42
C ILE A 96 -10.19 0.32 4.50
N PHE A 97 -9.63 -0.25 3.43
CA PHE A 97 -10.36 -1.04 2.44
C PHE A 97 -10.01 -2.53 2.55
N ARG A 98 -10.93 -3.39 2.14
CA ARG A 98 -10.74 -4.83 2.02
C ARG A 98 -10.72 -5.25 0.54
N PRO A 99 -9.58 -5.69 -0.01
CA PRO A 99 -8.23 -5.60 0.56
C PRO A 99 -7.60 -4.22 0.29
N MET A 100 -6.70 -3.78 1.16
CA MET A 100 -5.81 -2.65 0.88
C MET A 100 -4.39 -3.16 0.79
N THR A 101 -3.69 -2.82 -0.28
CA THR A 101 -2.34 -3.33 -0.58
C THR A 101 -1.34 -2.18 -0.75
N VAL A 102 -0.05 -2.53 -0.78
CA VAL A 102 1.05 -1.63 -1.11
C VAL A 102 2.01 -2.34 -2.07
N VAL A 103 2.60 -1.59 -3.00
CA VAL A 103 3.54 -2.08 -4.01
C VAL A 103 4.92 -1.44 -3.82
N PRO A 104 5.73 -1.91 -2.87
CA PRO A 104 7.09 -1.40 -2.70
C PRO A 104 8.07 -2.00 -3.71
N THR A 105 9.13 -1.25 -3.99
CA THR A 105 10.33 -1.76 -4.66
C THR A 105 11.05 -2.77 -3.77
N THR A 106 11.63 -3.80 -4.38
CA THR A 106 12.49 -4.79 -3.70
C THR A 106 13.92 -4.29 -3.48
N HIS A 107 14.29 -3.22 -4.18
CA HIS A 107 15.56 -2.51 -4.05
C HIS A 107 15.32 -1.11 -3.49
N TYR A 108 16.41 -0.44 -3.12
CA TYR A 108 16.35 0.91 -2.58
C TYR A 108 15.91 1.91 -3.65
N ALA A 109 14.82 2.62 -3.38
CA ALA A 109 14.34 3.78 -4.12
C ALA A 109 13.78 4.81 -3.13
N LEU A 110 13.91 6.11 -3.41
CA LEU A 110 13.29 7.16 -2.61
C LEU A 110 11.83 7.32 -3.03
N GLN A 111 10.95 7.63 -2.08
CA GLN A 111 9.57 8.01 -2.41
C GLN A 111 9.45 9.41 -3.06
N THR A 112 10.56 10.11 -3.22
CA THR A 112 10.64 11.35 -3.99
C THR A 112 11.13 11.11 -5.41
N ASP A 113 11.52 9.88 -5.74
CA ASP A 113 11.93 9.54 -7.09
C ASP A 113 10.69 9.52 -8.00
N ASP A 114 10.91 9.87 -9.27
CA ASP A 114 9.89 9.77 -10.30
C ASP A 114 9.57 8.30 -10.57
N LEU A 115 8.32 8.01 -10.94
CA LEU A 115 7.93 6.67 -11.37
C LEU A 115 8.61 6.34 -12.70
N ASP A 116 9.17 5.13 -12.77
CA ASP A 116 9.71 4.56 -14.00
C ASP A 116 8.74 3.54 -14.64
N MET A 117 9.14 3.01 -15.79
CA MET A 117 8.32 2.05 -16.52
C MET A 117 8.11 0.73 -15.76
N SER A 118 9.03 0.36 -14.87
CA SER A 118 8.91 -0.84 -14.05
C SER A 118 7.84 -0.66 -12.96
N ASP A 119 7.75 0.55 -12.37
CA ASP A 119 6.71 0.90 -11.41
C ASP A 119 5.33 0.85 -12.06
N ILE A 120 5.19 1.49 -13.23
CA ILE A 120 3.94 1.52 -13.99
C ILE A 120 3.52 0.09 -14.40
N ASN A 121 4.47 -0.74 -14.84
CA ASN A 121 4.16 -2.12 -15.22
C ASN A 121 3.72 -2.98 -14.03
N ALA A 122 4.36 -2.83 -12.86
CA ALA A 122 3.97 -3.53 -11.65
C ALA A 122 2.57 -3.12 -11.21
N ALA A 123 2.29 -1.81 -11.13
CA ALA A 123 0.97 -1.28 -10.80
C ALA A 123 -0.11 -1.74 -11.78
N TRP A 124 0.17 -1.64 -13.10
CA TRP A 124 -0.76 -2.03 -14.14
C TRP A 124 -1.06 -3.53 -14.11
N SER A 125 -0.06 -4.37 -13.84
CA SER A 125 -0.26 -5.82 -13.71
C SER A 125 -1.21 -6.18 -12.56
N VAL A 126 -1.12 -5.48 -11.43
CA VAL A 126 -2.04 -5.66 -10.30
C VAL A 126 -3.45 -5.21 -10.68
N LEU A 127 -3.60 -4.01 -11.26
CA LEU A 127 -4.91 -3.50 -11.70
C LEU A 127 -5.60 -4.43 -12.71
N LYS A 128 -4.83 -5.04 -13.62
CA LYS A 128 -5.36 -5.98 -14.61
C LYS A 128 -5.73 -7.34 -14.06
N ALA A 129 -5.16 -7.72 -12.91
CA ALA A 129 -5.37 -9.02 -12.28
C ALA A 129 -6.47 -9.00 -11.20
N PHE A 130 -6.89 -7.81 -10.74
CA PHE A 130 -8.08 -7.64 -9.92
C PHE A 130 -9.31 -7.52 -10.82
N GLU A 131 -10.35 -8.28 -10.49
CA GLU A 131 -11.66 -8.23 -11.14
C GLU A 131 -12.49 -7.05 -10.61
N THR A 132 -12.33 -6.71 -9.33
CA THR A 132 -12.99 -5.54 -8.72
C THR A 132 -12.34 -4.23 -9.16
N PRO A 133 -13.12 -3.18 -9.49
CA PRO A 133 -12.60 -1.85 -9.76
C PRO A 133 -11.64 -1.38 -8.65
N SER A 134 -10.42 -1.08 -9.05
CA SER A 134 -9.32 -0.78 -8.14
C SER A 134 -8.64 0.54 -8.51
N LEU A 135 -8.03 1.19 -7.52
CA LEU A 135 -7.28 2.43 -7.69
C LEU A 135 -5.87 2.24 -7.14
N ILE A 136 -4.87 2.69 -7.90
CA ILE A 136 -3.49 2.82 -7.41
C ILE A 136 -3.16 4.32 -7.33
N ILE A 137 -2.57 4.71 -6.20
CA ILE A 137 -2.15 6.09 -5.92
C ILE A 137 -0.65 6.07 -5.58
N TYR A 138 0.10 7.00 -6.15
CA TYR A 138 1.47 7.29 -5.75
C TYR A 138 1.56 8.68 -5.11
N ASN A 139 1.95 8.72 -3.84
CA ASN A 139 2.11 9.96 -3.09
C ASN A 139 3.59 10.36 -3.09
N CYS A 140 4.00 11.21 -4.05
CA CYS A 140 5.37 11.69 -4.19
C CYS A 140 5.64 12.95 -3.36
N GLY A 141 6.63 12.88 -2.47
CA GLY A 141 7.12 14.04 -1.72
C GLY A 141 6.44 14.31 -0.36
N VAL A 142 7.04 15.24 0.38
CA VAL A 142 6.74 15.48 1.81
C VAL A 142 5.35 16.09 2.05
N ASN A 143 4.82 16.83 1.08
CA ASN A 143 3.51 17.48 1.18
C ASN A 143 2.38 16.65 0.56
N ALA A 144 2.69 15.53 -0.11
CA ALA A 144 1.70 14.66 -0.75
C ALA A 144 1.07 13.64 0.22
N GLY A 145 1.17 13.87 1.54
CA GLY A 145 0.66 12.93 2.54
C GLY A 145 1.50 11.66 2.70
N SER A 146 2.77 11.67 2.27
CA SER A 146 3.63 10.52 2.50
C SER A 146 3.89 10.28 4.00
N SER A 147 3.49 9.09 4.47
CA SER A 147 3.83 8.60 5.80
C SER A 147 5.22 7.96 5.89
N GLN A 148 5.87 7.73 4.74
CA GLN A 148 7.16 7.03 4.66
C GLN A 148 8.21 7.90 3.96
N ARG A 149 9.46 7.71 4.34
CA ARG A 149 10.60 8.21 3.59
C ARG A 149 11.46 6.99 3.37
N SER A 150 11.35 6.35 2.22
CA SER A 150 12.28 5.27 1.90
C SER A 150 13.68 5.89 1.87
N GLN A 151 14.48 5.65 2.91
CA GLN A 151 15.88 6.06 3.02
C GLN A 151 16.68 4.81 3.39
N ILE A 152 17.82 4.59 2.73
CA ILE A 152 18.89 3.72 3.16
C ILE A 152 20.18 4.49 2.83
N THR A 153 20.86 4.95 3.87
CA THR A 153 22.28 5.27 3.80
C THR A 153 23.06 3.96 3.70
N ARG A 154 23.85 3.79 2.63
CA ARG A 154 24.90 2.76 2.61
C ARG A 154 25.93 3.09 3.71
N ASN A 155 26.29 2.09 4.51
CA ASN A 155 27.58 2.08 5.21
C ASN A 155 28.68 1.77 4.19
#